data_AF-A0A947RJK1-F1
#
_entry.id   AF-A0A947RJK1-F1
#
_cell.length_a   1.000
_cell.length_b   1.000
_cell.length_c   1.000
_cell.angle_alpha   90.00
_cell.angle_beta   90.00
_cell.angle_gamma   90.00
#
_symmetry.space_group_name_H-M   'P 1'
#
loop_
_entity.id
_entity.type
_entity.pdbx_description
1 polymer ?
#
loop_
_entity_poly.entity_id
_entity_poly.type
_entity_poly.pdbx_seq_one_letter_code
_entity_poly.pdbx_strand_id
1 'polypeptide(L)'
;IEAFSRAITDKFNFDRKMLVSFLCGVGFLGSLAFASGAGLYWLDIVDHYINQYALVIAGILECLVVAWFLKAHILRNHINAVSDWRLNRLWDFAISILTPGILLVIFVTNLIAELRRPYGGYDVKALVILGGFWLLATLLVGIALSMPKWDKQKLGYDHFAQEDKLLV
;
A
#
# COMPACT_ATOMS: atom_id res chain seq x y z
N ILE A 1 1.56 0.53 -11.28
CA ILE A 1 2.88 0.18 -11.87
C ILE A 1 3.99 1.11 -11.37
N GLU A 2 3.82 2.44 -11.42
CA GLU A 2 4.86 3.39 -10.99
C GLU A 2 5.31 3.20 -9.52
N ALA A 3 4.37 2.98 -8.60
CA ALA A 3 4.71 2.71 -7.19
C ALA A 3 5.65 1.49 -7.02
N PHE A 4 5.35 0.39 -7.73
CA PHE A 4 6.18 -0.82 -7.70
C PHE A 4 7.53 -0.62 -8.37
N SER A 5 7.56 0.03 -9.54
CA SER A 5 8.81 0.24 -10.27
C SER A 5 9.75 1.16 -9.51
N ARG A 6 9.24 2.23 -8.89
CA ARG A 6 10.01 3.14 -8.04
C ARG A 6 10.54 2.44 -6.80
N ALA A 7 9.70 1.69 -6.08
CA ALA A 7 10.13 0.97 -4.89
C ALA A 7 11.28 -0.01 -5.18
N ILE A 8 11.21 -0.76 -6.28
CA ILE A 8 12.25 -1.72 -6.67
C ILE A 8 13.50 -1.00 -7.20
N THR A 9 13.33 0.01 -8.06
CA THR A 9 14.45 0.78 -8.63
C THR A 9 15.23 1.49 -7.52
N ASP A 10 14.52 2.08 -6.56
CA ASP A 10 15.14 2.78 -5.44
C ASP A 10 15.88 1.81 -4.51
N LYS A 11 15.27 0.67 -4.18
CA LYS A 11 15.88 -0.32 -3.28
C LYS A 11 17.05 -1.08 -3.90
N PHE A 12 16.92 -1.53 -5.16
CA PHE A 12 17.83 -2.50 -5.79
C PHE A 12 18.62 -1.94 -6.98
N ASN A 13 18.43 -0.67 -7.34
CA ASN A 13 19.15 0.01 -8.43
C ASN A 13 18.99 -0.64 -9.82
N PHE A 14 17.84 -1.26 -10.09
CA PHE A 14 17.52 -1.81 -11.41
C PHE A 14 17.18 -0.71 -12.43
N ASP A 15 17.46 -0.98 -13.71
CA ASP A 15 17.02 -0.11 -14.80
C ASP A 15 15.48 -0.04 -14.89
N ARG A 16 14.93 1.16 -14.68
CA ARG A 16 13.48 1.41 -14.70
C ARG A 16 12.82 0.91 -15.98
N LYS A 17 13.45 1.14 -17.14
CA LYS A 17 12.88 0.76 -18.44
C LYS A 17 12.73 -0.76 -18.56
N MET A 18 13.75 -1.51 -18.18
CA MET A 18 13.72 -2.98 -18.19
C MET A 18 12.67 -3.51 -17.22
N LEU A 19 12.63 -2.98 -16.00
CA LEU A 19 11.70 -3.39 -14.97
C LEU A 19 10.23 -3.12 -15.37
N VAL A 20 9.94 -1.95 -15.91
CA VAL A 20 8.57 -1.61 -16.35
C VAL A 20 8.13 -2.51 -17.49
N SER A 21 8.99 -2.74 -18.50
CA SER A 21 8.68 -3.67 -19.60
C SER A 21 8.40 -5.09 -19.09
N PHE A 22 9.19 -5.56 -18.13
CA PHE A 22 8.99 -6.86 -17.49
C PHE A 22 7.65 -6.92 -16.74
N LEU A 23 7.35 -5.93 -15.88
CA LEU A 23 6.09 -5.86 -15.13
C LEU A 23 4.87 -5.80 -16.05
N CYS A 24 4.94 -5.04 -17.14
CA CYS A 24 3.88 -4.98 -18.14
C CYS A 24 3.70 -6.32 -18.87
N GLY A 25 4.80 -7.00 -19.24
CA GLY A 25 4.76 -8.31 -19.89
C GLY A 25 4.15 -9.38 -18.98
N VAL A 26 4.58 -9.45 -17.72
CA VAL A 26 3.99 -10.36 -16.72
C VAL A 26 2.53 -10.00 -16.44
N GLY A 27 2.19 -8.72 -16.32
CA GLY A 27 0.83 -8.25 -16.12
C GLY A 27 -0.10 -8.60 -17.29
N PHE A 28 0.39 -8.52 -18.52
CA PHE A 28 -0.34 -8.94 -19.71
C PHE A 28 -0.60 -10.45 -19.71
N LEU A 29 0.44 -11.27 -19.47
CA LEU A 29 0.27 -12.72 -19.41
C LEU A 29 -0.64 -13.15 -18.25
N GLY A 30 -0.52 -12.48 -17.10
CA GLY A 30 -1.39 -12.70 -15.95
C GLY A 30 -2.84 -12.31 -16.22
N SER A 31 -3.08 -11.25 -16.99
CA SER A 31 -4.46 -10.80 -17.28
C SER A 31 -5.24 -11.78 -18.16
N LEU A 32 -4.55 -12.59 -18.98
CA LEU A 32 -5.19 -13.66 -19.75
C LEU A 32 -5.87 -14.70 -18.84
N ALA A 33 -5.34 -14.98 -17.65
CA ALA A 33 -5.97 -15.90 -16.70
C ALA A 33 -7.33 -15.38 -16.21
N PHE A 34 -7.47 -14.05 -16.06
CA PHE A 34 -8.72 -13.40 -15.68
C PHE A 34 -9.75 -13.33 -16.83
N ALA A 35 -9.31 -13.47 -18.09
CA ALA A 35 -10.20 -13.49 -19.26
C ALA A 35 -10.94 -14.83 -19.44
N SER A 36 -10.71 -15.82 -18.56
CA SER A 36 -11.44 -17.09 -18.55
C SER A 36 -12.84 -16.95 -17.92
N GLY A 37 -13.74 -17.91 -18.18
CA GLY A 37 -15.12 -17.87 -17.66
C GLY A 37 -15.24 -17.87 -16.13
N ALA A 38 -14.20 -18.31 -15.41
CA ALA A 38 -14.14 -18.26 -13.95
C ALA A 38 -13.25 -17.11 -13.41
N GLY A 39 -12.58 -16.37 -14.30
CA GLY A 39 -11.60 -15.35 -13.92
C GLY A 39 -12.21 -14.17 -13.16
N LEU A 40 -13.47 -13.83 -13.47
CA LEU A 40 -14.19 -12.75 -12.77
C LEU A 40 -14.42 -13.07 -11.29
N TYR A 41 -14.77 -14.32 -10.95
CA TYR A 41 -14.94 -14.74 -9.56
C TYR A 41 -13.63 -14.68 -8.78
N TRP A 42 -12.53 -15.07 -9.42
CA TRP A 42 -11.21 -15.03 -8.81
C TRP A 42 -10.77 -13.59 -8.54
N LEU A 43 -10.96 -12.72 -9.52
CA LEU A 43 -10.66 -11.30 -9.42
C LEU A 43 -11.50 -10.61 -8.34
N ASP A 44 -12.80 -10.89 -8.28
CA ASP A 44 -13.74 -10.33 -7.31
C ASP A 44 -13.35 -10.67 -5.86
N ILE A 45 -13.08 -11.94 -5.58
CA ILE A 45 -12.66 -12.39 -4.25
C ILE A 45 -11.32 -11.76 -3.84
N VAL A 46 -10.32 -11.77 -4.74
CA VAL A 46 -9.00 -11.20 -4.42
C VAL A 46 -9.09 -9.69 -4.21
N ASP A 47 -9.84 -8.98 -5.06
CA ASP A 47 -10.03 -7.53 -4.95
C ASP A 47 -10.66 -7.14 -3.60
N HIS A 48 -11.73 -7.84 -3.22
CA HIS A 48 -12.38 -7.65 -1.92
C HIS A 48 -11.39 -7.80 -0.77
N TYR A 49 -10.59 -8.87 -0.75
CA TYR A 49 -9.65 -9.13 0.35
C TYR A 49 -8.51 -8.10 0.40
N ILE A 50 -7.95 -7.74 -0.75
CA ILE A 50 -6.85 -6.78 -0.82
C ILE A 50 -7.34 -5.38 -0.41
N ASN A 51 -8.49 -4.93 -0.92
CA ASN A 51 -8.97 -3.58 -0.64
C ASN A 51 -9.52 -3.44 0.78
N GLN A 52 -10.25 -4.43 1.29
CA GLN A 52 -10.88 -4.31 2.61
C GLN A 52 -9.95 -4.64 3.77
N TYR A 53 -8.97 -5.52 3.57
CA TYR A 53 -8.05 -5.93 4.64
C TYR A 53 -6.65 -5.38 4.40
N ALA A 54 -5.99 -5.71 3.27
CA ALA A 54 -4.58 -5.36 3.06
C ALA A 54 -4.37 -3.84 3.07
N LEU A 55 -5.13 -3.09 2.27
CA LEU A 55 -5.01 -1.65 2.12
C LEU A 55 -5.39 -0.92 3.41
N VAL A 56 -6.46 -1.35 4.08
CA VAL A 56 -6.91 -0.76 5.35
C VAL A 56 -5.88 -0.98 6.46
N ILE A 57 -5.35 -2.19 6.61
CA ILE A 57 -4.30 -2.50 7.60
C ILE A 57 -3.05 -1.68 7.30
N ALA A 58 -2.62 -1.62 6.03
CA ALA A 58 -1.46 -0.81 5.63
C ALA A 58 -1.67 0.67 5.97
N GLY A 59 -2.85 1.24 5.67
CA GLY A 59 -3.16 2.63 6.00
C GLY A 59 -3.18 2.91 7.51
N ILE A 60 -3.69 1.99 8.33
CA ILE A 60 -3.64 2.11 9.80
C ILE A 60 -2.19 2.11 10.28
N LEU A 61 -1.35 1.19 9.78
CA LEU A 61 0.05 1.09 10.14
C LEU A 61 0.84 2.34 9.72
N GLU A 62 0.61 2.85 8.51
CA GLU A 62 1.21 4.10 8.02
C GLU A 62 0.84 5.29 8.92
N CYS A 63 -0.45 5.43 9.28
CA CYS A 63 -0.90 6.45 10.21
C CYS A 63 -0.22 6.31 11.57
N LEU A 64 -0.05 5.08 12.07
CA LEU A 64 0.63 4.79 13.32
C LEU A 64 2.09 5.25 13.31
N VAL A 65 2.80 4.91 12.23
CA VAL A 65 4.20 5.29 12.01
C VAL A 65 4.34 6.81 11.95
N VAL A 66 3.47 7.47 11.19
CA VAL A 66 3.50 8.93 11.05
C VAL A 66 3.14 9.64 12.36
N ALA A 67 2.09 9.19 13.04
CA ALA A 67 1.58 9.82 14.24
C ALA A 67 2.54 9.68 15.44
N TRP A 68 3.09 8.49 15.67
CA TRP A 68 3.89 8.19 16.87
C TRP A 68 5.39 8.19 16.66
N PHE A 69 5.89 7.66 15.53
CA PHE A 69 7.34 7.57 15.30
C PHE A 69 7.90 8.86 14.69
N LEU A 70 7.30 9.33 13.59
CA LEU A 70 7.74 10.56 12.92
C LEU A 70 7.20 11.82 13.60
N LYS A 71 6.15 11.68 14.42
CA LYS A 71 5.37 12.75 15.06
C LYS A 71 4.72 13.68 14.03
N ALA A 72 3.40 13.69 13.98
CA ALA A 72 2.62 14.43 12.98
C ALA A 72 3.04 15.91 12.82
N HIS A 73 3.39 16.60 13.93
CA HIS A 73 3.82 18.00 13.87
C HIS A 73 5.12 18.23 13.09
N ILE A 74 6.05 17.27 13.07
CA ILE A 74 7.31 17.36 12.31
C ILE A 74 7.00 17.30 10.83
N LEU A 75 6.17 16.33 10.43
CA LEU A 75 5.72 16.19 9.05
C LEU A 75 4.92 17.42 8.59
N ARG A 76 4.01 17.94 9.43
CA ARG A 76 3.29 19.18 9.13
C ARG A 76 4.23 20.37 8.92
N ASN A 77 5.24 20.52 9.77
CA ASN A 77 6.20 21.62 9.65
C ASN A 77 7.04 21.49 8.38
N HIS A 78 7.42 20.26 8.00
CA HIS A 78 8.11 20.00 6.74
C HIS A 78 7.22 20.36 5.54
N ILE A 79 5.96 19.91 5.52
CA ILE A 79 4.99 20.26 4.46
C ILE A 79 4.79 21.78 4.39
N ASN A 80 4.62 22.45 5.52
CA ASN A 80 4.44 23.91 5.58
C ASN A 80 5.68 24.70 5.13
N ALA A 81 6.86 24.10 5.10
CA ALA A 81 8.08 24.74 4.61
C ALA A 81 8.17 24.75 3.08
N VAL A 82 7.57 23.73 2.43
CA VAL A 82 7.60 23.57 0.96
C VAL A 82 6.28 23.93 0.28
N SER A 83 5.17 23.99 1.03
CA SER A 83 3.83 24.26 0.51
C SER A 83 3.47 25.75 0.59
N ASP A 84 2.83 26.24 -0.48
CA ASP A 84 2.22 27.57 -0.49
C ASP A 84 1.02 27.68 0.49
N TRP A 85 0.39 26.55 0.82
CA TRP A 85 -0.74 26.48 1.74
C TRP A 85 -0.34 25.87 3.09
N ARG A 86 -0.59 26.62 4.18
CA ARG A 86 -0.23 26.17 5.53
C ARG A 86 -1.30 25.27 6.14
N LEU A 87 -0.89 24.04 6.47
CA LEU A 87 -1.65 23.10 7.29
C LEU A 87 -1.74 23.59 8.74
N ASN A 88 -2.93 23.49 9.31
CA ASN A 88 -3.23 23.87 10.69
C ASN A 88 -3.08 22.68 11.66
N ARG A 89 -3.31 22.91 12.96
CA ARG A 89 -3.26 21.84 13.99
C ARG A 89 -4.35 20.78 13.86
N LEU A 90 -5.42 21.04 13.11
CA LEU A 90 -6.47 20.04 12.86
C LEU A 90 -5.94 18.90 11.99
N TRP A 91 -4.95 19.17 11.14
CA TRP A 91 -4.30 18.13 10.34
C TRP A 91 -3.58 17.08 11.22
N ASP A 92 -2.90 17.53 12.29
CA ASP A 92 -2.21 16.61 13.23
C ASP A 92 -3.23 15.67 13.90
N PHE A 93 -4.38 16.21 14.31
CA PHE A 93 -5.49 15.43 14.87
C PHE A 93 -6.09 14.47 13.83
N ALA A 94 -6.22 14.93 12.58
CA ALA A 94 -6.77 14.12 11.51
C ALA A 94 -5.92 12.87 11.26
N ILE A 95 -4.61 13.04 11.07
CA ILE A 95 -3.68 11.92 10.82
C ILE A 95 -3.51 11.02 12.05
N SER A 96 -3.49 11.60 13.25
CA SER A 96 -3.18 10.82 14.45
C SER A 96 -4.37 10.06 15.04
N ILE A 97 -5.59 10.56 14.84
CA ILE A 97 -6.78 10.04 15.53
C ILE A 97 -7.92 9.79 14.54
N LEU A 98 -8.29 10.78 13.72
CA LEU A 98 -9.49 10.70 12.89
C LEU A 98 -9.35 9.61 11.81
N THR A 99 -8.31 9.68 10.98
CA THR A 99 -8.06 8.73 9.88
C THR A 99 -7.88 7.30 10.37
N PRO A 100 -6.97 6.99 11.33
CA PRO A 100 -6.84 5.64 11.84
C PRO A 100 -8.12 5.17 12.54
N GLY A 101 -8.87 6.07 13.20
CA GLY A 101 -10.17 5.74 13.80
C GLY A 101 -11.22 5.33 12.77
N ILE A 102 -11.37 6.07 11.68
CA ILE A 102 -12.30 5.74 10.59
C ILE A 102 -11.90 4.42 9.93
N LEU A 103 -10.61 4.24 9.62
CA LEU A 103 -10.11 2.99 9.04
C LEU A 103 -10.34 1.80 9.96
N LEU A 104 -10.16 1.97 11.27
CA LEU A 104 -10.42 0.93 12.26
C LEU A 104 -11.91 0.55 12.31
N VAL A 105 -12.81 1.54 12.27
CA VAL A 105 -14.26 1.29 12.21
C VAL A 105 -14.60 0.50 10.96
N ILE A 106 -14.12 0.94 9.78
CA ILE A 106 -14.36 0.24 8.50
C ILE A 106 -13.86 -1.21 8.57
N PHE A 107 -12.64 -1.40 9.07
CA PHE A 107 -12.04 -2.72 9.25
C PHE A 107 -12.90 -3.64 10.12
N VAL A 108 -13.31 -3.16 11.30
CA VAL A 108 -14.12 -3.94 12.24
C VAL A 108 -15.50 -4.24 11.66
N THR A 109 -16.13 -3.27 10.99
CA THR A 109 -17.43 -3.49 10.37
C THR A 109 -17.36 -4.53 9.25
N ASN A 110 -16.32 -4.49 8.42
CA ASN A 110 -16.11 -5.47 7.35
C ASN A 110 -15.82 -6.86 7.92
N LEU A 111 -14.99 -6.94 8.96
CA LEU A 111 -14.69 -8.19 9.64
C LEU A 111 -15.94 -8.84 10.25
N ILE A 112 -16.79 -8.05 10.91
CA ILE A 112 -18.05 -8.55 11.48
C ILE A 112 -19.02 -8.98 10.38
N ALA A 113 -19.09 -8.24 9.27
CA ALA A 113 -19.93 -8.59 8.13
C ALA A 113 -19.52 -9.94 7.52
N GLU A 114 -18.22 -10.14 7.29
CA GLU A 114 -17.64 -11.36 6.72
C GLU A 114 -17.88 -12.58 7.62
N LEU A 115 -17.72 -12.41 8.94
CA LEU A 115 -17.96 -13.48 9.92
C LEU A 115 -19.43 -13.90 10.00
N ARG A 116 -20.37 -13.00 9.70
CA ARG A 116 -21.81 -13.28 9.73
C ARG A 116 -22.30 -13.91 8.44
N ARG A 117 -21.80 -13.44 7.29
CA ARG A 117 -22.18 -13.93 5.96
C ARG A 117 -20.95 -13.95 5.07
N PRO A 118 -20.56 -15.13 4.53
CA PRO A 118 -19.48 -15.22 3.57
C PRO A 118 -19.68 -14.26 2.41
N TYR A 119 -18.62 -13.55 2.01
CA TYR A 119 -18.68 -12.60 0.90
C TYR A 119 -19.27 -13.24 -0.36
N GLY A 120 -20.18 -12.51 -1.03
CA GLY A 120 -20.80 -12.94 -2.29
C GLY A 120 -21.62 -14.25 -2.22
N GLY A 121 -21.81 -14.84 -1.03
CA GLY A 121 -22.35 -16.20 -0.90
C GLY A 121 -21.42 -17.29 -1.44
N TYR A 122 -20.14 -16.98 -1.61
CA TYR A 122 -19.13 -17.93 -2.08
C TYR A 122 -18.84 -19.01 -1.03
N ASP A 123 -18.34 -20.16 -1.50
CA ASP A 123 -17.88 -21.22 -0.59
C ASP A 123 -16.74 -20.68 0.29
N VAL A 124 -16.84 -20.91 1.60
CA VAL A 124 -15.85 -20.48 2.60
C VAL A 124 -14.46 -21.01 2.24
N LYS A 125 -14.38 -22.20 1.65
CA LYS A 125 -13.11 -22.77 1.17
C LYS A 125 -12.47 -21.89 0.09
N ALA A 126 -13.26 -21.42 -0.87
CA ALA A 126 -12.79 -20.53 -1.93
C ALA A 126 -12.35 -19.18 -1.35
N LEU A 127 -13.09 -18.62 -0.39
CA LEU A 127 -12.72 -17.35 0.26
C LEU A 127 -11.39 -17.46 1.03
N VAL A 128 -11.19 -18.52 1.81
CA VAL A 128 -9.95 -18.71 2.57
C VAL A 128 -8.77 -19.01 1.66
N ILE A 129 -8.94 -19.89 0.67
CA ILE A 129 -7.87 -20.28 -0.24
C ILE A 129 -7.51 -19.16 -1.20
N LEU A 130 -8.47 -18.39 -1.72
CA LEU A 130 -8.19 -17.37 -2.71
C LEU A 130 -7.93 -16.02 -2.05
N GLY A 131 -8.81 -15.56 -1.16
CA GLY A 131 -8.64 -14.29 -0.46
C GLY A 131 -7.55 -14.35 0.61
N GLY A 132 -7.67 -15.30 1.54
CA GLY A 132 -6.75 -15.42 2.68
C GLY A 132 -5.30 -15.73 2.27
N PHE A 133 -5.11 -16.65 1.33
CA PHE A 133 -3.78 -16.95 0.81
C PHE A 133 -3.14 -15.74 0.11
N TRP A 134 -3.89 -15.03 -0.74
CA TRP A 134 -3.33 -13.89 -1.49
C TRP A 134 -3.00 -12.72 -0.56
N LEU A 135 -3.81 -12.49 0.47
CA LEU A 135 -3.53 -11.55 1.55
C LEU A 135 -2.21 -11.88 2.27
N LEU A 136 -2.03 -13.15 2.67
CA LEU A 136 -0.80 -13.59 3.33
C LEU A 136 0.41 -13.52 2.40
N ALA A 137 0.25 -13.98 1.15
CA ALA A 137 1.32 -14.01 0.16
C ALA A 137 1.84 -12.60 -0.14
N THR A 138 0.96 -11.63 -0.36
CA THR A 138 1.35 -10.23 -0.61
C THR A 138 2.07 -9.62 0.58
N LEU A 139 1.62 -9.90 1.81
CA LEU A 139 2.30 -9.46 3.03
C LEU A 139 3.71 -10.08 3.14
N LEU A 140 3.84 -11.39 2.93
CA LEU A 140 5.13 -12.10 3.00
C LEU A 140 6.10 -11.59 1.94
N VAL A 141 5.64 -11.37 0.70
CA VAL A 141 6.46 -10.78 -0.37
C VAL A 141 6.89 -9.36 0.01
N GLY A 142 5.99 -8.54 0.56
CA GLY A 142 6.33 -7.20 1.03
C GLY A 142 7.42 -7.21 2.11
N ILE A 143 7.30 -8.09 3.11
CA ILE A 143 8.32 -8.28 4.16
C ILE A 143 9.64 -8.76 3.53
N ALA A 144 9.58 -9.74 2.63
CA ALA A 144 10.76 -10.30 1.97
C ALA A 144 11.52 -9.23 1.16
N LEU A 145 10.82 -8.35 0.47
CA LEU A 145 11.43 -7.22 -0.26
C LEU A 145 11.99 -6.14 0.67
N SER A 146 11.47 -6.03 1.89
CA SER A 146 11.95 -5.07 2.89
C SER A 146 13.22 -5.53 3.62
N MET A 147 13.41 -6.84 3.80
CA MET A 147 14.54 -7.43 4.54
C MET A 147 15.95 -7.06 4.05
N PRO A 148 16.24 -6.98 2.73
CA PRO A 148 17.56 -6.56 2.26
C PRO A 148 17.97 -5.21 2.83
N LYS A 149 19.21 -5.12 3.30
CA LYS A 149 19.73 -3.87 3.88
C LYS A 149 19.77 -2.79 2.81
N TRP A 150 19.44 -1.57 3.21
CA TRP A 150 19.59 -0.40 2.35
C TRP A 150 21.05 -0.16 2.04
N ASP A 151 21.33 0.23 0.80
CA ASP A 151 22.67 0.65 0.39
C ASP A 151 23.05 1.93 1.16
N LYS A 152 24.17 1.86 1.88
CA LYS A 152 24.64 2.95 2.74
C LYS A 152 25.02 4.20 1.94
N GLN A 153 25.38 4.06 0.66
CA GLN A 153 25.69 5.22 -0.19
C GLN A 153 24.46 6.10 -0.44
N LYS A 154 23.25 5.51 -0.48
CA LYS A 154 21.99 6.28 -0.66
C LYS A 154 21.51 6.97 0.61
N LEU A 155 21.92 6.49 1.79
CA LEU A 155 21.54 7.08 3.07
C LEU A 155 22.30 8.37 3.42
N GLY A 156 23.39 8.67 2.70
CA GLY A 156 24.20 9.88 2.89
C GLY A 156 23.85 11.04 1.97
N TYR A 157 22.78 10.93 1.18
CA TYR A 157 22.33 11.98 0.27
C TYR A 157 21.37 12.90 1.01
N ASP A 158 21.76 14.16 1.24
CA ASP A 158 20.88 15.17 1.81
C ASP A 158 19.82 15.55 0.75
N HIS A 159 18.58 15.11 0.95
CA HIS A 159 17.48 15.45 0.04
C HIS A 159 17.12 16.93 0.22
N PHE A 160 17.59 17.78 -0.69
CA PHE A 160 17.27 19.20 -0.68
C PHE A 160 15.89 19.41 -1.28
N ALA A 161 15.01 20.16 -0.59
CA ALA A 161 13.66 20.50 -1.07
C ALA A 161 13.64 21.25 -2.42
N GLN A 162 14.79 21.73 -2.91
CA GLN A 162 14.93 22.32 -4.23
C GLN A 162 14.96 21.29 -5.37
N GLU A 163 15.35 20.05 -5.11
CA GLU A 163 15.43 18.99 -6.13
C GLU A 163 14.04 18.53 -6.59
N ASP A 164 13.01 18.64 -5.74
CA ASP A 164 11.62 18.32 -6.09
C ASP A 164 11.06 19.25 -7.18
N LYS A 165 11.59 20.49 -7.30
CA LYS A 165 11.21 21.43 -8.36
C LYS A 165 11.79 21.05 -9.73
N LEU A 166 12.80 20.17 -9.77
CA LEU A 166 13.42 19.70 -11.01
C LEU A 166 12.74 18.45 -11.58
N LEU A 167 11.79 17.86 -10.84
CA LEU A 167 11.07 16.64 -11.21
C LEU A 167 9.66 16.91 -11.78
N VAL A 168 9.34 18.17 -12.09
CA VAL A 168 8.12 18.58 -12.83
C VAL A 168 8.45 18.77 -14.30
#